data_AF-A0A942XGD7-F1
#
_entry.id   AF-A0A942XGD7-F1
#
_cell.length_a   1.000
_cell.length_b   1.000
_cell.length_c   1.000
_cell.angle_alpha   90.00
_cell.angle_beta   90.00
_cell.angle_gamma   90.00
#
_symmetry.space_group_name_H-M   'P 1'
#
loop_
_entity.id
_entity.type
_entity.pdbx_description
1 polymer ?
#
loop_
_entity_poly.entity_id
_entity_poly.type
_entity_poly.pdbx_seq_one_letter_code
_entity_poly.pdbx_strand_id
1 'polypeptide(L)' 'MARKMKTMDGNHAAAHASYAFSDVAAIYPITPSSVMAEATDEWATQGRKNIFGQEV' A
#
# COMPACT_ATOMS: atom_id res chain seq x y z
N MET A 1 -10.60 3.64 19.56
CA MET A 1 -10.18 2.46 18.75
C MET A 1 -8.86 1.95 19.30
N ALA A 2 -8.75 0.66 19.62
CA ALA A 2 -7.46 0.06 19.95
C ALA A 2 -6.58 0.01 18.68
N ARG A 3 -5.29 0.35 18.78
CA ARG A 3 -4.37 0.26 17.64
C ARG A 3 -4.15 -1.22 17.28
N LYS A 4 -4.14 -1.54 15.98
CA LYS A 4 -3.86 -2.90 15.51
C LYS A 4 -2.35 -3.10 15.42
N MET A 5 -1.80 -3.89 16.32
CA MET A 5 -0.41 -4.35 16.24
C MET A 5 -0.30 -5.43 15.17
N LYS A 6 0.66 -5.29 14.26
CA LYS A 6 0.96 -6.27 13.22
C LYS A 6 2.47 -6.26 12.96
N THR A 7 3.08 -7.43 12.92
CA THR A 7 4.46 -7.58 12.46
C THR A 7 4.50 -7.38 10.95
N MET A 8 5.30 -6.43 10.48
CA MET A 8 5.52 -6.14 9.06
C MET A 8 6.88 -5.46 8.88
N ASP A 9 7.43 -5.50 7.68
CA ASP A 9 8.60 -4.69 7.33
C ASP A 9 8.23 -3.24 7.00
N GLY A 10 9.26 -2.40 6.83
CA GLY A 10 9.09 -0.96 6.57
C GLY A 10 8.42 -0.65 5.22
N ASN A 11 8.65 -1.44 4.17
CA ASN A 11 8.04 -1.22 2.87
C ASN A 11 6.53 -1.50 2.93
N HIS A 12 6.12 -2.60 3.57
CA HIS A 12 4.71 -2.90 3.79
C HIS A 12 4.02 -1.86 4.68
N ALA A 13 4.73 -1.32 5.69
CA ALA A 13 4.20 -0.25 6.53
C ALA A 13 4.01 1.06 5.75
N ALA A 14 4.99 1.43 4.91
CA ALA A 14 4.92 2.60 4.06
C ALA A 14 3.79 2.47 3.02
N ALA A 15 3.73 1.33 2.32
CA ALA A 15 2.66 1.03 1.37
C ALA A 15 1.28 1.08 2.03
N HIS A 16 1.13 0.51 3.24
CA HIS A 16 -0.15 0.54 3.95
C HIS A 16 -0.62 1.99 4.23
N ALA A 17 0.31 2.88 4.58
CA ALA A 17 0.00 4.29 4.76
C ALA A 17 -0.30 4.97 3.42
N SER A 18 0.57 4.83 2.40
CA SER A 18 0.39 5.52 1.13
C SER A 18 -0.89 5.08 0.40
N TYR A 19 -1.18 3.76 0.36
CA TYR A 19 -2.38 3.23 -0.28
C TYR A 19 -3.67 3.85 0.27
N ALA A 20 -3.72 4.09 1.58
CA ALA A 20 -4.92 4.67 2.19
C ALA A 20 -5.20 6.10 1.72
N PHE A 21 -4.17 6.89 1.39
CA PHE A 21 -4.28 8.33 1.13
C PHE A 21 -4.01 8.75 -0.33
N SER A 22 -3.80 7.80 -1.23
CA SER A 22 -3.53 8.05 -2.64
C SER A 22 -4.70 7.59 -3.51
N ASP A 23 -4.94 8.27 -4.63
CA ASP A 23 -5.89 7.85 -5.67
C ASP A 23 -5.18 7.26 -6.91
N VAL A 24 -3.92 7.62 -7.11
CA VAL A 24 -3.09 7.17 -8.23
C VAL A 24 -1.66 6.97 -7.74
N ALA A 25 -1.02 5.86 -8.14
CA ALA A 25 0.39 5.60 -7.93
C ALA A 25 1.13 5.38 -9.26
N ALA A 26 1.97 6.32 -9.67
CA ALA A 26 2.89 6.13 -10.79
C ALA A 26 4.20 5.53 -10.27
N ILE A 27 4.54 4.32 -10.70
CA ILE A 27 5.62 3.50 -10.12
C ILE A 27 6.68 3.10 -11.16
N TYR A 28 7.92 2.98 -10.70
CA TYR A 28 9.03 2.36 -11.45
C TYR A 28 9.88 1.52 -10.49
N PRO A 29 10.17 0.24 -10.81
CA PRO A 29 10.85 -0.66 -9.89
C PRO A 29 12.34 -0.30 -9.75
N ILE A 30 12.80 -0.17 -8.51
CA ILE A 30 14.21 -0.03 -8.14
C ILE A 30 14.44 -0.59 -6.73
N THR A 31 15.51 -1.37 -6.55
CA THR A 31 15.89 -1.94 -5.25
C THR A 31 16.32 -0.81 -4.30
N PRO A 32 15.86 -0.79 -3.02
CA PRO A 32 15.07 -1.81 -2.30
C PRO A 32 13.56 -1.53 -2.25
N SER A 33 13.04 -0.54 -2.99
CA SER A 33 11.68 -0.03 -2.86
C SER A 33 10.60 -0.80 -3.65
N SER A 34 10.99 -1.71 -4.55
CA SER A 34 10.03 -2.41 -5.43
C SER A 34 8.87 -3.09 -4.68
N VAL A 35 9.12 -3.60 -3.47
CA VAL A 35 8.09 -4.26 -2.63
C VAL A 35 6.91 -3.32 -2.30
N MET A 36 7.11 -2.01 -2.20
CA MET A 36 6.00 -1.07 -1.96
C MET A 36 5.03 -1.02 -3.13
N ALA A 37 5.58 -1.02 -4.35
CA ALA A 37 4.80 -0.99 -5.58
C ALA A 37 4.06 -2.33 -5.79
N GLU A 38 4.75 -3.45 -5.57
CA GLU A 38 4.17 -4.79 -5.65
C GLU A 38 3.01 -4.97 -4.64
N ALA A 39 3.20 -4.56 -3.39
CA ALA A 39 2.15 -4.63 -2.38
C ALA A 39 0.93 -3.75 -2.71
N THR A 40 1.16 -2.58 -3.31
CA THR A 40 0.09 -1.67 -3.75
C THR A 40 -0.74 -2.32 -4.87
N ASP A 41 -0.09 -2.83 -5.90
CA ASP A 41 -0.73 -3.52 -7.03
C ASP A 41 -1.48 -4.79 -6.58
N GLU A 42 -0.89 -5.58 -5.68
CA GLU A 42 -1.53 -6.76 -5.10
C GLU A 42 -2.81 -6.38 -4.35
N TRP A 43 -2.77 -5.33 -3.52
CA TRP A 43 -3.95 -4.90 -2.76
C TRP A 43 -5.05 -4.31 -3.64
N ALA A 44 -4.70 -3.58 -4.70
CA ALA A 44 -5.66 -3.12 -5.71
C ALA A 44 -6.35 -4.31 -6.38
N THR A 45 -5.59 -5.31 -6.81
CA THR A 45 -6.13 -6.55 -7.41
C THR A 45 -7.00 -7.35 -6.44
N GLN A 46 -6.70 -7.30 -5.13
CA GLN A 46 -7.54 -7.89 -4.07
C GLN A 46 -8.79 -7.04 -3.72
N GLY A 47 -9.01 -5.91 -4.40
CA GLY A 47 -10.15 -5.03 -4.18
C GLY A 47 -10.05 -4.17 -2.92
N ARG A 48 -8.85 -4.01 -2.33
CA ARG A 48 -8.66 -3.11 -1.18
C ARG A 48 -9.02 -1.69 -1.58
N LYS A 49 -9.84 -1.02 -0.78
CA LYS A 49 -10.19 0.37 -1.00
C LYS A 49 -9.34 1.32 -0.17
N ASN A 50 -8.98 2.45 -0.75
CA ASN A 50 -8.44 3.61 -0.06
C ASN A 50 -9.55 4.32 0.75
N ILE A 51 -9.23 5.43 1.43
CA ILE A 51 -10.23 6.18 2.21
C ILE A 51 -11.32 6.83 1.34
N PHE A 52 -11.12 6.92 0.04
CA PHE A 52 -12.06 7.47 -0.94
C PHE A 52 -12.98 6.38 -1.54
N GLY A 53 -12.81 5.12 -1.13
CA GLY A 53 -13.61 3.99 -1.63
C GLY A 53 -13.15 3.44 -2.98
N GLN A 54 -11.93 3.77 -3.42
CA GLN A 54 -11.37 3.42 -4.72
C GLN A 54 -10.17 2.49 -4.59
N GLU A 55 -9.87 1.72 -5.64
CA GLU A 55 -8.59 1.00 -5.78
C GLU A 55 -7.54 1.98 -6.34
N VAL A 56 -6.27 1.80 -5.97
CA VAL A 56 -5.15 2.74 -6.23
C VAL A 56 -4.11 2.13 -7.13
#